data_AF-A0A9D2CA89-F1
#
_entry.id   AF-A0A9D2CA89-F1
#
_cell.length_a   1.000
_cell.length_b   1.000
_cell.length_c   1.000
_cell.angle_alpha   90.00
_cell.angle_beta   90.00
_cell.angle_gamma   90.00
#
_symmetry.space_group_name_H-M   'P 1'
#
loop_
_entity.id
_entity.type
_entity.pdbx_description
1 polymer ?
#
loop_
_entity_poly.entity_id
_entity_poly.type
_entity_poly.pdbx_seq_one_letter_code
_entity_poly.pdbx_strand_id
1 'polypeptide(L)'
;WTNNALSFDWEEVPDVVNQLGEEIEHLYWASIDRPKKSHWLAAYELVSSVLEPNPASKWKAGELPLDGTPREMTDLVHPDEFPLSMFYEAFEKKMRDVIASTKGITGKSDA
;
A
#
# COMPACT_ATOMS: atom_id res chain seq x y z
N TRP A 1 4.05 17.00 7.72
CA TRP A 1 3.14 18.15 7.94
C TRP A 1 3.73 18.96 9.07
N THR A 2 4.23 20.15 8.77
CA THR A 2 4.88 21.03 9.77
C THR A 2 4.27 22.40 9.59
N ASN A 3 3.83 23.03 10.68
CA ASN A 3 3.22 24.37 10.65
C ASN A 3 2.02 24.50 9.67
N ASN A 4 1.11 23.52 9.64
CA ASN A 4 -0.04 23.47 8.72
C ASN A 4 0.32 23.45 7.22
N ALA A 5 1.59 23.26 6.87
CA ALA A 5 2.05 23.09 5.51
C ALA A 5 2.46 21.63 5.24
N LEU A 6 2.07 21.12 4.08
CA LEU A 6 2.62 19.89 3.53
C LEU A 6 3.81 20.29 2.64
N SER A 7 5.02 20.00 3.09
CA SER A 7 6.21 19.99 2.24
C SER A 7 6.43 18.59 1.72
N PHE A 8 6.69 18.46 0.43
CA PHE A 8 7.07 17.22 -0.22
C PHE A 8 8.43 17.44 -0.87
N ASP A 9 9.37 16.55 -0.60
CA ASP A 9 10.61 16.54 -1.36
C ASP A 9 10.33 15.89 -2.71
N TRP A 10 10.23 16.70 -3.76
CA TRP A 10 9.90 16.22 -5.10
C TRP A 10 11.07 15.48 -5.77
N GLU A 11 12.30 15.73 -5.32
CA GLU A 11 13.49 15.06 -5.86
C GLU A 11 13.58 13.62 -5.35
N GLU A 12 13.12 13.37 -4.12
CA GLU A 12 13.18 12.04 -3.46
C GLU A 12 12.04 11.09 -3.88
N VAL A 13 10.89 11.62 -4.33
CA VAL A 13 9.68 10.83 -4.66
C VAL A 13 9.94 9.67 -5.62
N PRO A 14 10.66 9.85 -6.75
CA PRO A 14 10.86 8.77 -7.71
C PRO A 14 11.57 7.58 -7.08
N ASP A 15 12.58 7.84 -6.23
CA ASP A 15 13.38 6.80 -5.60
C ASP A 15 12.54 5.99 -4.61
N VAL A 16 11.74 6.65 -3.78
CA VAL A 16 10.85 5.97 -2.81
C VAL A 16 9.77 5.15 -3.52
N VAL A 17 9.21 5.67 -4.63
CA VAL A 17 8.21 4.94 -5.43
C VAL A 17 8.84 3.72 -6.11
N ASN A 18 10.05 3.87 -6.66
CA ASN A 18 10.78 2.77 -7.28
C ASN A 18 11.12 1.69 -6.25
N GLN A 19 11.59 2.08 -5.06
CA GLN A 19 11.87 1.16 -3.97
C GLN A 19 10.62 0.34 -3.59
N LEU A 20 9.47 0.98 -3.44
CA LEU A 20 8.21 0.26 -3.18
C LEU A 20 7.86 -0.70 -4.34
N GLY A 21 8.12 -0.29 -5.58
CA GLY A 21 7.96 -1.14 -6.76
C GLY A 21 8.84 -2.40 -6.71
N GLU A 22 10.11 -2.24 -6.32
CA GLU A 22 11.07 -3.34 -6.14
C GLU A 22 10.62 -4.30 -5.02
N GLU A 23 10.10 -3.78 -3.90
CA GLU A 23 9.57 -4.61 -2.82
C GLU A 23 8.33 -5.42 -3.24
N ILE A 24 7.45 -4.82 -4.04
CA ILE A 24 6.28 -5.50 -4.63
C ILE A 24 6.73 -6.57 -5.62
N GLU A 25 7.70 -6.27 -6.49
CA GLU A 25 8.26 -7.24 -7.43
C GLU A 25 8.93 -8.41 -6.69
N HIS A 26 9.71 -8.13 -5.65
CA HIS A 26 10.30 -9.16 -4.82
C HIS A 26 9.23 -10.03 -4.14
N LEU A 27 8.16 -9.44 -3.60
CA LEU A 27 7.03 -10.19 -3.05
C LEU A 27 6.44 -11.11 -4.12
N TYR A 28 6.20 -10.61 -5.34
CA TYR A 28 5.67 -11.40 -6.46
C TYR A 28 6.57 -12.59 -6.79
N TRP A 29 7.88 -12.37 -6.96
CA TRP A 29 8.83 -13.46 -7.25
C TRP A 29 8.91 -14.48 -6.11
N ALA A 30 8.90 -14.01 -4.85
CA ALA A 30 8.92 -14.87 -3.69
C ALA A 30 7.67 -15.77 -3.58
N SER A 31 6.58 -15.48 -4.30
CA SER A 31 5.38 -16.33 -4.32
C SER A 31 5.63 -17.72 -4.94
N ILE A 32 6.66 -17.87 -5.79
CA ILE A 32 6.98 -19.12 -6.47
C ILE A 32 7.35 -20.22 -5.48
N ASP A 33 8.23 -19.90 -4.53
CA ASP A 33 8.79 -20.88 -3.59
C ASP A 33 8.10 -20.83 -2.22
N ARG A 34 7.29 -19.81 -1.96
CA ARG A 34 6.68 -19.58 -0.63
C ARG A 34 5.32 -20.27 -0.51
N PRO A 35 5.06 -21.03 0.57
CA PRO A 35 3.73 -21.56 0.86
C PRO A 35 2.68 -20.44 0.98
N LYS A 36 1.45 -20.71 0.51
CA LYS A 36 0.39 -19.71 0.39
C LYS A 36 0.12 -18.91 1.68
N LYS A 37 0.03 -19.56 2.84
CA LYS A 37 -0.21 -18.87 4.13
C LYS A 37 0.95 -17.95 4.50
N SER A 38 2.18 -18.43 4.37
CA SER A 38 3.39 -17.64 4.59
C SER A 38 3.48 -16.45 3.62
N HIS A 39 3.02 -16.64 2.38
CA HIS A 39 2.96 -15.57 1.39
C HIS A 39 1.94 -14.49 1.77
N TRP A 40 0.77 -14.86 2.26
CA TRP A 40 -0.21 -13.89 2.78
C TRP A 40 0.32 -13.10 3.98
N LEU A 41 1.03 -13.74 4.91
CA LEU A 41 1.63 -13.05 6.06
C LEU A 41 2.64 -11.99 5.60
N ALA A 42 3.52 -12.34 4.67
CA ALA A 42 4.49 -11.39 4.13
C ALA A 42 3.85 -10.28 3.29
N ALA A 43 2.77 -10.58 2.56
CA ALA A 43 2.02 -9.56 1.85
C ALA A 43 1.37 -8.57 2.83
N TYR A 44 0.79 -9.07 3.93
CA TYR A 44 0.24 -8.24 4.98
C TYR A 44 1.31 -7.37 5.65
N GLU A 45 2.48 -7.96 5.94
CA GLU A 45 3.64 -7.25 6.49
C GLU A 45 4.07 -6.09 5.58
N LEU A 46 4.23 -6.34 4.27
CA LEU A 46 4.58 -5.30 3.30
C LEU A 46 3.57 -4.14 3.33
N VAL A 47 2.27 -4.43 3.25
CA VAL A 47 1.25 -3.37 3.27
C VAL A 47 1.25 -2.63 4.61
N SER A 48 1.39 -3.35 5.72
CA SER A 48 1.43 -2.76 7.07
C SER A 48 2.66 -1.89 7.33
N SER A 49 3.72 -2.04 6.56
CA SER A 49 4.91 -1.17 6.63
C SER A 49 4.64 0.24 6.08
N VAL A 50 3.65 0.38 5.20
CA VAL A 50 3.29 1.64 4.54
C VAL A 50 1.98 2.22 5.09
N LEU A 51 1.02 1.35 5.42
CA LEU A 51 -0.31 1.73 5.90
C LEU A 51 -0.56 1.15 7.28
N GLU A 52 -1.00 2.00 8.21
CA GLU A 52 -1.42 1.56 9.53
C GLU A 52 -2.67 0.65 9.42
N PRO A 53 -2.61 -0.60 9.90
CA PRO A 53 -3.79 -1.46 9.88
C PRO A 53 -4.84 -0.99 10.89
N ASN A 54 -6.07 -1.45 10.67
CA ASN A 54 -7.20 -1.19 11.54
C ASN A 54 -6.86 -1.56 13.00
N PRO A 55 -7.15 -0.69 13.99
CA PRO A 55 -6.86 -0.99 15.40
C PRO A 55 -7.50 -2.29 15.91
N ALA A 56 -8.62 -2.70 15.32
CA ALA A 56 -9.33 -3.95 15.65
C ALA A 56 -8.95 -5.12 14.72
N SER A 57 -7.84 -5.02 13.98
CA SER A 57 -7.39 -6.06 13.07
C SER A 57 -6.90 -7.30 13.81
N LYS A 58 -7.47 -8.45 13.44
CA LYS A 58 -7.00 -9.77 13.88
C LYS A 58 -5.66 -10.15 13.25
N TRP A 59 -5.38 -9.64 12.06
CA TRP A 59 -4.09 -9.82 11.40
C TRP A 59 -2.98 -9.08 12.15
N LYS A 60 -3.22 -7.82 12.51
CA LYS A 60 -2.31 -7.03 13.36
C LYS A 60 -2.10 -7.67 14.73
N ALA A 61 -3.15 -8.22 15.33
CA ALA A 61 -3.07 -8.93 16.61
C ALA A 61 -2.40 -10.31 16.53
N GLY A 62 -2.17 -10.85 15.33
CA GLY A 62 -1.64 -12.20 15.13
C GLY A 62 -2.63 -13.33 15.46
N GLU A 63 -3.92 -13.02 15.60
CA GLU A 63 -5.00 -13.95 15.95
C GLU A 63 -5.49 -14.72 14.71
N LEU A 64 -4.57 -15.46 14.07
CA LEU A 64 -4.82 -16.11 12.78
C LEU A 64 -4.93 -17.64 12.92
N PRO A 65 -5.90 -18.29 12.24
CA PRO A 65 -6.05 -19.75 12.25
C PRO A 65 -4.98 -20.40 11.34
N LEU A 66 -3.73 -20.46 11.81
CA LEU A 66 -2.60 -20.96 11.03
C LEU A 66 -2.68 -22.45 10.70
N ASP A 67 -3.47 -23.23 11.43
CA ASP A 67 -3.73 -24.64 11.16
C ASP A 67 -4.94 -24.87 10.21
N GLY A 68 -5.72 -23.82 9.95
CA GLY A 68 -6.94 -23.87 9.16
C GLY A 68 -6.74 -23.83 7.64
N THR A 69 -7.77 -23.47 6.87
CA THR A 69 -7.63 -23.20 5.44
C THR A 69 -7.09 -21.78 5.21
N PRO A 70 -6.38 -21.50 4.09
CA PRO A 70 -5.98 -20.13 3.77
C PRO A 70 -7.15 -19.14 3.68
N ARG A 71 -8.34 -19.63 3.33
CA ARG A 71 -9.56 -18.80 3.27
C ARG A 71 -9.96 -18.30 4.65
N GLU A 72 -9.86 -19.13 5.67
CA GLU A 72 -10.19 -18.75 7.05
C GLU A 72 -9.28 -17.62 7.57
N MET A 73 -8.06 -17.48 7.06
CA MET A 73 -7.22 -16.31 7.34
C MET A 73 -7.73 -15.08 6.58
N THR A 74 -7.97 -15.20 5.27
CA THR A 74 -8.39 -14.06 4.43
C THR A 74 -9.76 -13.51 4.82
N ASP A 75 -10.65 -14.35 5.34
CA ASP A 75 -11.97 -13.93 5.81
C ASP A 75 -11.91 -13.07 7.09
N LEU A 76 -10.76 -13.01 7.78
CA LEU A 76 -10.53 -12.14 8.95
C LEU A 76 -10.05 -10.74 8.58
N VAL A 77 -9.77 -10.47 7.30
CA VAL A 77 -9.42 -9.13 6.81
C VAL A 77 -10.67 -8.26 6.92
N HIS A 78 -10.57 -7.12 7.61
CA HIS A 78 -11.68 -6.19 7.70
C HIS A 78 -12.01 -5.57 6.32
N PRO A 79 -13.29 -5.20 6.09
CA PRO A 79 -13.64 -4.40 4.91
C PRO A 79 -12.83 -3.10 4.80
N ASP A 80 -12.47 -2.52 5.94
CA ASP A 80 -11.62 -1.33 6.08
C ASP A 80 -10.35 -1.69 6.88
N GLU A 81 -9.63 -2.73 6.42
CA GLU A 81 -8.41 -3.23 7.06
C GLU A 81 -7.30 -2.19 7.12
N PHE A 82 -7.21 -1.31 6.12
CA PHE A 82 -6.23 -0.23 6.06
C PHE A 82 -6.98 1.10 5.84
N PRO A 83 -7.51 1.70 6.91
CA PRO A 83 -8.33 2.90 6.80
C PRO A 83 -7.54 4.05 6.19
N LEU A 84 -8.11 4.69 5.18
CA LEU A 84 -7.54 5.92 4.63
C LEU A 84 -7.61 7.00 5.71
N SER A 85 -6.45 7.59 6.04
CA SER A 85 -6.41 8.69 6.99
C SER A 85 -7.05 9.95 6.39
N MET A 86 -7.52 10.86 7.25
CA MET A 86 -8.02 12.18 6.84
C MET A 86 -7.02 12.95 5.96
N PHE A 87 -5.73 12.66 6.08
CA PHE A 87 -4.69 13.21 5.20
C PHE A 87 -4.91 12.77 3.75
N TYR A 88 -5.11 11.48 3.49
CA TYR A 88 -5.34 10.97 2.14
C TYR A 88 -6.60 11.56 1.52
N GLU A 89 -7.70 11.64 2.28
CA GLU A 89 -8.92 12.26 1.78
C GLU A 89 -8.72 13.75 1.44
N ALA A 90 -8.02 14.49 2.29
CA ALA A 90 -7.78 15.92 2.07
C ALA A 90 -6.80 16.16 0.91
N PHE A 91 -5.78 15.30 0.79
CA PHE A 91 -4.80 15.35 -0.30
C PHE A 91 -5.45 15.01 -1.63
N GLU A 92 -6.22 13.92 -1.69
CA GLU A 92 -6.95 13.50 -2.89
C GLU A 92 -7.88 14.59 -3.39
N LYS A 93 -8.67 15.22 -2.50
CA LYS A 93 -9.56 16.33 -2.85
C LYS A 93 -8.81 17.51 -3.47
N LYS A 94 -7.60 17.82 -2.98
CA LYS A 94 -6.77 18.91 -3.50
C LYS A 94 -6.07 18.56 -4.82
N MET A 95 -5.66 17.31 -4.98
CA MET A 95 -4.93 16.84 -6.16
C MET A 95 -5.84 16.43 -7.31
N ARG A 96 -7.12 16.13 -7.05
CA ARG A 96 -8.08 15.63 -8.04
C ARG A 96 -8.08 16.43 -9.34
N ASP A 97 -8.21 17.75 -9.25
CA ASP A 97 -8.31 18.62 -10.43
C ASP A 97 -6.98 18.69 -11.20
N VAL A 98 -5.85 18.67 -10.48
CA VAL A 98 -4.51 18.64 -11.08
C VAL A 98 -4.29 17.32 -11.82
N ILE A 99 -4.60 16.18 -11.20
CA ILE A 99 -4.50 14.85 -11.81
C ILE A 99 -5.43 14.75 -13.04
N ALA A 100 -6.65 15.28 -12.94
CA ALA A 100 -7.57 15.31 -14.07
C ALA A 100 -7.03 16.16 -15.23
N SER A 101 -6.35 17.27 -14.93
CA SER A 101 -5.75 18.16 -15.94
C SER A 101 -4.58 17.54 -16.70
N THR A 102 -3.87 16.59 -16.10
CA THR A 102 -2.71 15.91 -16.71
C THR A 102 -3.09 14.63 -17.45
N LYS A 103 -4.36 14.21 -17.38
CA LYS A 103 -4.86 13.04 -18.08
C LYS A 103 -4.72 13.21 -19.60
N GLY A 104 -4.02 12.28 -20.24
CA GLY A 104 -3.80 12.29 -21.69
C GLY A 104 -2.54 13.01 -22.14
N ILE A 105 -1.74 13.55 -21.22
CA ILE A 105 -0.36 13.95 -21.52
C ILE A 105 0.45 12.67 -21.78
N THR A 106 0.78 12.42 -23.05
CA THR A 106 1.81 11.45 -23.43
C THR A 106 3.07 12.23 -23.83
N GLY A 107 4.24 11.74 -23.43
CA GLY A 107 5.50 12.36 -23.84
C GLY A 107 5.61 12.36 -25.36
N LYS A 108 5.79 13.52 -25.98
CA LYS A 108 6.26 13.57 -27.37
C LYS A 108 7.71 13.12 -27.34
N SER A 109 7.99 11.96 -27.93
CA SER A 109 9.34 11.62 -28.36
C SER A 109 9.71 12.61 -29.46
N ASP A 110 10.46 13.66 -29.10
CA ASP A 110 11.18 14.44 -30.10
C ASP A 110 12.28 13.53 -30.67
N ALA A 111 12.07 13.11 -31.92
CA ALA A 111 13.00 12.34 -32.73
C ALA A 111 13.90 13.29 -33.55
#